data_AF-A0AAW9K950-F1
#
_entry.id   AF-A0AAW9K950-F1
#
_cell.length_a   1.000
_cell.length_b   1.000
_cell.length_c   1.000
_cell.angle_alpha   90.00
_cell.angle_beta   90.00
_cell.angle_gamma   90.00
#
_symmetry.space_group_name_H-M   'P 1'
#
loop_
_entity.id
_entity.type
_entity.pdbx_description
1 polymer ?
#
loop_
_entity_poly.entity_id
_entity_poly.type
_entity_poly.pdbx_seq_one_letter_code
_entity_poly.pdbx_strand_id
1 'polypeptide(L)'
;YKTIYKYPKEMDFGHVVWGGKLRGIPTIIGGYRRNEKELFIIQCDDKEKLTFKTQVIEAGVGPSNVAVINEEDRDIIISANRELGEAALYFVTEE
;
A
#
# COMPACT_ATOMS: atom_id res chain seq x y z
N TYR A 1 -24.70 3.85 -4.31
CA TYR A 1 -23.23 3.76 -4.36
C TYR A 1 -22.85 2.87 -5.54
N LYS A 2 -21.73 3.14 -6.23
CA LYS A 2 -21.23 2.30 -7.34
C LYS A 2 -19.79 1.91 -7.05
N THR A 3 -19.49 0.62 -7.07
CA THR A 3 -18.10 0.14 -6.96
C THR A 3 -17.35 0.51 -8.23
N ILE A 4 -16.29 1.30 -8.08
CA ILE A 4 -15.40 1.70 -9.20
C ILE A 4 -14.12 0.87 -9.25
N TYR A 5 -13.76 0.22 -8.15
CA TYR A 5 -12.60 -0.64 -8.03
C TYR A 5 -12.83 -1.66 -6.92
N LYS A 6 -12.33 -2.88 -7.12
CA LYS A 6 -12.26 -3.93 -6.11
C LYS A 6 -10.87 -4.54 -6.18
N TYR A 7 -10.20 -4.64 -5.03
CA TYR A 7 -8.91 -5.31 -4.95
C TYR A 7 -9.06 -6.78 -5.41
N PRO A 8 -8.16 -7.27 -6.29
CA PRO A 8 -8.39 -8.54 -6.99
C PRO A 8 -8.18 -9.77 -6.12
N LYS A 9 -7.39 -9.68 -5.04
CA LYS A 9 -7.12 -10.80 -4.14
C LYS A 9 -8.09 -10.83 -2.96
N GLU A 10 -8.25 -12.02 -2.40
CA GLU A 10 -9.02 -12.19 -1.17
C GLU A 10 -8.25 -11.59 0.00
N MET A 11 -8.85 -10.56 0.60
CA MET A 11 -8.30 -9.88 1.75
C MET A 11 -9.04 -10.32 3.00
N ASP A 12 -8.70 -11.50 3.52
CA ASP A 12 -9.18 -11.90 4.85
C ASP A 12 -8.41 -11.10 5.91
N PHE A 13 -9.15 -10.42 6.78
CA PHE A 13 -8.63 -9.52 7.82
C PHE A 13 -7.68 -8.41 7.31
N GLY A 14 -8.24 -7.45 6.56
CA GLY A 14 -7.60 -6.17 6.29
C GLY A 14 -7.29 -5.41 7.58
N HIS A 15 -6.08 -4.87 7.70
CA HIS A 15 -5.56 -4.38 8.98
C HIS A 15 -4.91 -3.01 8.92
N VAL A 16 -4.08 -2.74 7.90
CA VAL A 16 -3.46 -1.43 7.72
C VAL A 16 -4.08 -0.73 6.52
N VAL A 17 -4.29 0.57 6.66
CA VAL A 17 -4.69 1.45 5.57
C VAL A 17 -4.03 2.81 5.77
N TRP A 18 -3.49 3.35 4.68
CA TRP A 18 -3.05 4.74 4.60
C TRP A 18 -3.48 5.31 3.25
N GLY A 19 -3.86 6.59 3.24
CA GLY A 19 -4.27 7.30 2.04
C GLY A 19 -3.52 8.62 1.91
N GLY A 20 -2.97 8.88 0.73
CA GLY A 20 -2.24 10.09 0.45
C GLY A 20 -1.68 10.09 -0.96
N LYS A 21 -0.46 10.61 -1.13
CA LYS A 21 0.25 10.59 -2.41
C LYS A 21 1.62 9.95 -2.23
N LEU A 22 1.98 9.08 -3.17
CA LEU A 22 3.35 8.65 -3.38
C LEU A 22 3.82 9.23 -4.72
N ARG A 23 4.90 9.98 -4.73
CA ARG A 23 5.49 10.69 -5.88
C ARG A 23 4.44 11.49 -6.66
N GLY A 24 3.57 12.18 -5.92
CA GLY A 24 2.48 12.98 -6.48
C GLY A 24 1.23 12.19 -6.94
N ILE A 25 1.30 10.86 -7.00
CA ILE A 25 0.22 9.98 -7.46
C ILE A 25 -0.71 9.62 -6.29
N PRO A 26 -2.04 9.86 -6.38
CA PRO A 26 -2.98 9.42 -5.34
C PRO A 26 -2.87 7.92 -5.10
N THR A 27 -2.58 7.56 -3.85
CA THR A 27 -2.23 6.19 -3.47
C THR A 27 -2.94 5.81 -2.18
N ILE A 28 -3.45 4.57 -2.17
CA ILE A 28 -3.82 3.85 -0.96
C ILE A 28 -2.74 2.81 -0.70
N ILE A 29 -2.21 2.76 0.51
CA ILE A 29 -1.41 1.63 0.99
C ILE A 29 -2.34 0.77 1.83
N GLY A 30 -2.39 -0.52 1.52
CA GLY A 30 -3.20 -1.49 2.23
C GLY A 30 -2.37 -2.68 2.66
N GLY A 31 -2.85 -3.38 3.68
CA GLY A 31 -2.26 -4.65 4.06
C GLY A 31 -3.17 -5.45 4.96
N TYR A 32 -2.99 -6.76 4.92
CA TYR A 32 -3.83 -7.73 5.58
C TYR A 32 -3.00 -8.79 6.29
N ARG A 33 -3.63 -9.50 7.24
CA ARG A 33 -2.91 -10.38 8.17
C ARG A 33 -3.34 -11.85 8.12
N ARG A 34 -4.25 -12.20 7.22
CA ARG A 34 -4.53 -13.58 6.80
C ARG A 34 -4.09 -13.79 5.36
N ASN A 35 -4.30 -14.98 4.81
CA ASN A 35 -3.88 -15.35 3.46
C ASN A 35 -2.38 -15.04 3.22
N GLU A 36 -2.06 -14.30 2.16
CA GLU A 36 -0.68 -13.98 1.75
C GLU A 36 -0.02 -12.90 2.62
N LYS A 37 -0.75 -12.28 3.55
CA LYS A 37 -0.24 -11.29 4.52
C LYS A 37 0.54 -10.15 3.84
N GLU A 38 0.00 -9.62 2.75
CA GLU A 38 0.71 -8.65 1.90
C GLU A 38 0.64 -7.23 2.45
N LEU A 39 1.69 -6.47 2.14
CA LEU A 39 1.68 -5.02 2.06
C LEU A 39 1.63 -4.63 0.59
N PHE A 40 0.66 -3.81 0.19
CA PHE A 40 0.41 -3.46 -1.20
C PHE A 40 0.00 -2.00 -1.36
N ILE A 41 0.09 -1.51 -2.60
CA ILE A 41 -0.41 -0.19 -3.00
C ILE A 41 -1.47 -0.31 -4.09
N ILE A 42 -2.40 0.64 -4.06
CA ILE A 42 -3.34 0.92 -5.15
C ILE A 42 -3.13 2.38 -5.54
N GLN A 43 -2.77 2.61 -6.80
CA GLN A 43 -2.57 3.95 -7.33
C GLN A 43 -3.62 4.25 -8.40
N CYS A 44 -4.16 5.47 -8.40
CA CYS A 44 -5.01 5.95 -9.49
C CYS A 44 -4.11 6.54 -10.58
N ASP A 45 -3.95 5.82 -11.68
CA ASP A 45 -3.09 6.20 -12.80
C ASP A 45 -3.80 7.15 -13.79
N ASP A 46 -5.12 7.06 -13.92
CA ASP A 46 -5.96 8.01 -14.66
C ASP A 46 -7.15 8.48 -13.80
N LYS A 47 -7.13 9.77 -13.41
CA LYS A 47 -8.18 10.38 -12.56
C LYS A 47 -9.48 10.65 -13.31
N GLU A 48 -9.44 10.76 -14.64
CA GLU A 48 -10.64 11.01 -15.45
C GLU A 48 -11.37 9.70 -15.73
N LYS A 49 -10.62 8.66 -16.08
CA LYS A 49 -11.17 7.31 -16.33
C LYS A 49 -11.38 6.49 -15.06
N LEU A 50 -10.80 6.93 -13.94
CA LEU A 50 -10.76 6.20 -12.67
C LEU A 50 -10.20 4.79 -12.86
N THR A 51 -9.05 4.69 -13.54
CA THR A 51 -8.28 3.46 -13.60
C THR A 51 -7.33 3.37 -12.42
N PHE A 52 -7.03 2.14 -12.01
CA PHE A 52 -6.22 1.88 -10.84
C PHE A 52 -5.21 0.77 -11.12
N LYS A 53 -3.95 1.02 -10.79
CA LYS A 53 -2.88 0.03 -10.79
C LYS A 53 -2.65 -0.47 -9.37
N THR A 54 -2.32 -1.74 -9.26
CA THR A 54 -2.08 -2.40 -7.97
C THR A 54 -0.75 -3.10 -8.00
N GLN A 55 0.00 -2.96 -6.92
CA GLN A 55 1.31 -3.58 -6.77
C GLN A 55 1.47 -4.09 -5.35
N VAL A 56 1.96 -5.33 -5.22
CA VAL A 56 2.42 -5.87 -3.95
C VAL A 56 3.82 -5.31 -3.70
N ILE A 57 4.03 -4.70 -2.54
CA ILE A 57 5.36 -4.28 -2.08
C ILE A 57 6.10 -5.52 -1.58
N GLU A 58 5.47 -6.25 -0.66
CA GLU A 58 6.03 -7.45 -0.05
C GLU A 58 4.93 -8.37 0.47
N ALA A 59 5.14 -9.69 0.35
CA ALA A 59 4.23 -10.72 0.83
C ALA A 59 4.78 -11.39 2.11
N GLY A 60 3.89 -11.94 2.94
CA GLY A 60 4.28 -12.66 4.16
C GLY A 60 4.61 -11.78 5.37
N VAL A 61 4.57 -10.45 5.23
CA VAL A 61 5.02 -9.51 6.26
C VAL A 61 3.99 -9.23 7.35
N GLY A 62 2.70 -9.36 7.03
CA GLY A 62 1.59 -9.19 7.96
C GLY A 62 1.65 -7.86 8.72
N PRO A 63 1.52 -6.72 8.01
CA PRO A 63 1.78 -5.41 8.58
C PRO A 63 0.76 -5.08 9.67
N SER A 64 1.24 -4.44 10.74
CA SER A 64 0.44 -4.02 11.90
C SER A 64 0.15 -2.52 11.94
N ASN A 65 1.04 -1.72 11.35
CA ASN A 65 0.85 -0.29 11.15
C ASN A 65 1.67 0.16 9.94
N VAL A 66 1.25 1.25 9.30
CA VAL A 66 2.00 1.90 8.22
C VAL A 66 1.96 3.42 8.38
N ALA A 67 3.09 4.06 8.11
CA ALA A 67 3.21 5.51 8.02
C ALA A 67 3.98 5.88 6.75
N VAL A 68 3.80 7.11 6.29
CA VAL A 68 4.54 7.63 5.12
C VAL A 68 5.16 8.96 5.47
N ILE A 69 6.43 9.12 5.12
CA ILE A 69 7.12 10.41 5.09
C ILE A 69 7.30 10.80 3.63
N ASN A 70 6.81 11.97 3.26
CA ASN A 70 7.02 12.53 1.93
C ASN A 70 8.21 13.50 1.98
N GLU A 71 9.27 13.19 1.24
CA GLU A 71 10.45 14.05 1.05
C GLU A 71 10.45 14.58 -0.39
N GLU A 72 11.34 15.53 -0.68
CA GLU A 72 11.41 16.17 -2.00
C GLU A 72 11.77 15.16 -3.10
N ASP A 73 12.79 14.33 -2.86
CA ASP A 73 13.38 13.39 -3.81
C ASP A 73 12.86 11.95 -3.67
N ARG A 74 12.18 11.62 -2.57
CA ARG A 74 11.63 10.28 -2.34
C ARG A 74 10.45 10.29 -1.37
N ASP A 75 9.71 9.19 -1.34
CA ASP A 75 8.83 8.88 -0.20
C ASP A 75 9.34 7.66 0.55
N ILE A 76 9.06 7.60 1.85
CA ILE A 76 9.44 6.50 2.71
C ILE A 76 8.18 5.90 3.31
N ILE A 77 7.90 4.64 2.96
CA ILE A 77 6.87 3.85 3.61
C ILE A 77 7.50 3.13 4.80
N ILE A 78 6.97 3.37 5.98
CA ILE A 78 7.41 2.77 7.24
C ILE A 78 6.38 1.72 7.63
N SER A 79 6.76 0.45 7.65
CA SER A 79 5.86 -0.65 8.01
C SER A 79 6.33 -1.36 9.27
N ALA A 80 5.42 -1.54 10.22
CA ALA A 80 5.63 -2.43 11.37
C ALA A 80 5.16 -3.85 11.00
N ASN A 81 6.09 -4.70 10.54
CA ASN A 81 5.83 -6.05 10.04
C ASN A 81 5.77 -7.04 11.20
N ARG A 82 4.56 -7.23 11.75
CA ARG A 82 4.39 -8.03 12.97
C ARG A 82 4.72 -9.51 12.76
N GLU A 83 4.41 -10.07 11.59
CA GLU A 83 4.62 -11.50 11.36
C GLU A 83 6.11 -11.86 11.31
N LEU A 84 6.94 -10.95 10.79
CA LEU A 84 8.39 -11.09 10.73
C LEU A 84 9.11 -10.52 11.97
N GLY A 85 8.41 -9.74 12.81
CA GLY A 85 8.99 -9.14 14.01
C GLY A 85 9.96 -7.99 13.72
N GLU A 86 9.75 -7.26 12.63
CA GLU A 86 10.65 -6.21 12.17
C GLU A 86 9.91 -4.89 11.89
N ALA A 87 10.69 -3.82 11.73
CA ALA A 87 10.25 -2.59 11.10
C ALA A 87 10.99 -2.45 9.76
N ALA A 88 10.25 -2.26 8.68
CA ALA A 88 10.78 -2.14 7.33
C ALA A 88 10.59 -0.71 6.80
N LEU A 89 11.58 -0.23 6.05
CA LEU A 89 11.53 1.01 5.30
C LEU A 89 11.55 0.67 3.81
N TYR A 90 10.53 1.11 3.07
CA TYR A 90 10.48 1.01 1.62
C TYR A 90 10.63 2.41 1.02
N PHE A 91 11.65 2.58 0.18
CA PHE A 91 11.93 3.83 -0.50
C PHE A 91 11.21 3.84 -1.85
N VAL A 92 10.41 4.87 -2.09
CA VAL A 92 9.71 5.09 -3.36
C VAL A 92 10.42 6.22 -4.07
N THR A 93 11.07 5.90 -5.18
CA THR A 93 11.77 6.85 -6.05
C THR A 93 11.07 6.94 -7.40
N GLU A 94 11.45 7.93 -8.19
CA GLU A 94 11.22 7.90 -9.63
C GLU A 94 12.13 6.83 -10.26
N GLU A 95 11.71 6.22 -11.37
CA GLU A 95 12.58 5.36 -12.19
C GLU A 95 13.67 6.19 -12.89
#